data_AF-F4BR93-F1
#
_entry.id   AF-F4BR93-F1
#
_cell.length_a   1.000
_cell.length_b   1.000
_cell.length_c   1.000
_cell.angle_alpha   90.00
_cell.angle_beta   90.00
_cell.angle_gamma   90.00
#
_symmetry.space_group_name_H-M   'P 1'
#
loop_
_entity.id
_entity.type
_entity.pdbx_description
1 polymer ?
#
loop_
_entity_poly.entity_id
_entity_poly.type
_entity_poly.pdbx_seq_one_letter_code
_entity_poly.pdbx_strand_id
1 'polypeptide(L)' 'MIILIGTLRDFHANYKAIIHSEKLSNCKKNDLLRNVLADIEIVFFGTHDQEQNLIQQQEEAQQLYNDIRTNFLAC' A
#
# COMPACT_ATOMS: atom_id res chain seq x y z
N MET A 1 -15.13 -15.23 -2.45
CA MET A 1 -15.05 -13.86 -1.89
C MET A 1 -13.71 -13.75 -1.19
N ILE A 2 -13.08 -12.59 -1.31
CA ILE A 2 -11.63 -12.33 -1.34
C ILE A 2 -10.88 -12.82 -0.08
N ILE A 3 -9.71 -13.43 -0.31
CA ILE A 3 -8.77 -13.97 0.68
C ILE A 3 -8.31 -12.82 1.59
N LEU A 4 -8.79 -12.77 2.83
CA LEU A 4 -8.62 -11.62 3.73
C LEU A 4 -7.56 -11.82 4.84
N ILE A 5 -6.72 -12.84 4.75
CA ILE A 5 -5.75 -13.19 5.81
C ILE A 5 -4.33 -13.01 5.24
N GLY A 6 -3.93 -11.76 5.03
CA GLY A 6 -2.60 -11.38 4.48
C GLY A 6 -2.43 -9.89 4.14
N THR A 7 -3.53 -9.15 4.04
CA THR A 7 -3.65 -7.85 3.35
C THR A 7 -2.56 -6.82 3.67
N LEU A 8 -2.42 -6.33 4.91
CA LEU A 8 -1.48 -5.21 5.19
C LEU A 8 0.00 -5.62 5.18
N ARG A 9 0.31 -6.82 5.67
CA ARG A 9 1.69 -7.33 5.69
C ARG A 9 2.23 -7.52 4.28
N ASP A 10 1.38 -7.98 3.37
CA ASP A 10 1.71 -8.16 1.96
C ASP A 10 1.95 -6.80 1.28
N PHE A 11 1.16 -5.78 1.60
CA PHE A 11 1.42 -4.42 1.13
C PHE A 11 2.76 -3.88 1.64
N HIS A 12 3.12 -4.09 2.91
CA HIS A 12 4.44 -3.73 3.43
C HIS A 12 5.57 -4.48 2.72
N ALA A 13 5.41 -5.77 2.46
CA ALA A 13 6.41 -6.57 1.74
C ALA A 13 6.60 -6.06 0.30
N ASN A 14 5.50 -5.77 -0.40
CA ASN A 14 5.52 -5.21 -1.74
C ASN A 14 6.20 -3.84 -1.77
N TYR A 15 5.81 -2.93 -0.87
CA TYR A 15 6.45 -1.62 -0.73
C TYR A 15 7.96 -1.76 -0.54
N LYS A 16 8.40 -2.58 0.43
CA LYS A 16 9.83 -2.81 0.69
C LYS A 16 10.55 -3.41 -0.50
N ALA A 17 9.95 -4.37 -1.20
CA ALA A 17 10.54 -4.98 -2.39
C ALA A 17 10.72 -3.96 -3.51
N ILE A 18 9.76 -3.05 -3.72
CA ILE A 18 9.82 -2.02 -4.77
C ILE A 18 10.93 -1.01 -4.48
N ILE A 19 10.98 -0.43 -3.27
CA ILE A 19 11.95 0.63 -2.95
C ILE A 19 13.40 0.11 -2.96
N HIS A 20 13.63 -1.11 -2.45
CA HIS A 20 14.96 -1.71 -2.37
C HIS A 20 15.40 -2.42 -3.67
N SER A 21 14.54 -2.51 -4.68
CA SER A 21 14.91 -3.17 -5.94
C SER A 21 15.92 -2.33 -6.72
N GLU A 22 17.12 -2.86 -6.91
CA GLU A 22 18.16 -2.25 -7.77
C GLU A 22 17.88 -2.47 -9.26
N LYS A 23 16.95 -3.38 -9.60
CA LYS A 23 16.60 -3.73 -10.99
C LYS A 23 15.56 -2.80 -11.61
N LEU A 24 14.93 -1.95 -10.80
CA LEU A 24 13.86 -1.05 -11.24
C LEU A 24 14.37 0.38 -11.33
N SER A 25 14.07 1.06 -12.44
CA SER A 25 14.26 2.51 -12.55
C SER A 25 13.32 3.25 -11.59
N ASN A 26 13.67 4.48 -11.21
CA ASN A 26 12.83 5.32 -10.35
C ASN A 26 11.39 5.46 -10.88
N CYS A 27 11.23 5.61 -12.20
CA CYS A 27 9.89 5.70 -12.80
C CYS A 27 9.11 4.42 -12.69
N LYS A 28 9.77 3.28 -12.90
CA LYS A 28 9.09 2.00 -12.73
C LYS A 28 8.73 1.75 -11.26
N LYS A 29 9.56 2.18 -10.31
CA LYS A 29 9.23 2.16 -8.88
C LYS A 29 8.00 3.00 -8.61
N ASN A 30 7.97 4.25 -9.06
CA ASN A 30 6.82 5.14 -8.87
C ASN A 30 5.53 4.57 -9.44
N ASP A 31 5.55 3.98 -10.64
CA ASP A 31 4.37 3.36 -11.23
C ASP A 31 3.85 2.18 -10.40
N LEU A 32 4.74 1.33 -9.90
CA LEU A 32 4.34 0.21 -9.04
C LEU A 32 3.82 0.70 -7.69
N LEU A 33 4.45 1.73 -7.11
CA LEU A 33 3.99 2.33 -5.86
C LEU A 33 2.60 2.97 -6.01
N ARG A 34 2.29 3.61 -7.15
CA ARG A 34 0.94 4.12 -7.44
C ARG A 34 -0.11 3.01 -7.46
N ASN A 35 0.21 1.84 -8.01
CA ASN A 35 -0.69 0.69 -7.98
C ASN A 35 -0.93 0.21 -6.55
N VAL A 36 0.13 0.12 -5.74
CA VAL A 36 0.01 -0.25 -4.32
C VAL A 36 -0.88 0.75 -3.56
N LEU A 37 -0.75 2.05 -3.81
CA LEU A 37 -1.63 3.06 -3.20
C LEU A 37 -3.11 2.86 -3.58
N ALA A 38 -3.38 2.61 -4.87
CA ALA A 38 -4.74 2.38 -5.34
C ALA A 38 -5.37 1.13 -4.69
N ASP A 39 -4.58 0.06 -4.55
CA ASP A 39 -5.04 -1.16 -3.89
C ASP A 39 -5.32 -0.93 -2.39
N ILE A 40 -4.46 -0.17 -1.70
CA ILE A 40 -4.68 0.21 -0.29
C ILE A 40 -5.97 1.03 -0.14
N GLU A 41 -6.21 2.00 -1.03
CA GLU A 41 -7.45 2.79 -1.03
C GLU A 41 -8.69 1.93 -1.18
N ILE A 42 -8.69 1.00 -2.14
CA ILE A 42 -9.82 0.11 -2.37
C ILE A 42 -10.07 -0.81 -1.17
N VAL A 43 -9.01 -1.37 -0.59
CA VAL A 43 -9.12 -2.40 0.46
C VAL A 43 -9.45 -1.80 1.83
N PHE A 44 -8.83 -0.68 2.20
CA PHE A 44 -8.93 -0.13 3.55
C PHE A 44 -9.81 1.11 3.65
N PHE A 45 -9.91 1.92 2.59
CA PHE A 45 -10.65 3.18 2.57
C PHE A 45 -11.90 3.15 1.68
N GLY A 46 -12.17 2.02 1.02
CA GLY A 46 -13.40 1.78 0.26
C GLY A 46 -14.64 1.88 1.13
N THR A 47 -15.75 2.34 0.55
CA THR A 47 -16.98 2.80 1.23
C THR A 47 -17.86 1.72 1.89
N HIS A 48 -17.31 0.61 2.39
CA HIS A 48 -18.10 -0.42 3.07
C HIS A 48 -17.91 -0.39 4.59
N ASP A 49 -19.06 -0.44 5.28
CA ASP A 49 -19.31 -0.34 6.72
C ASP A 49 -18.11 -0.67 7.63
N GLN A 50 -17.66 0.35 8.37
CA GLN A 50 -16.51 0.26 9.26
C GLN A 50 -16.89 -0.42 10.59
N GLU A 51 -16.72 -1.74 10.65
CA GLU A 51 -16.64 -2.48 11.92
C GLU A 51 -15.40 -2.06 12.72
N GLN A 52 -15.45 -2.11 14.06
CA GLN A 52 -14.35 -1.65 14.93
C GLN A 52 -12.98 -2.31 14.66
N ASN A 53 -12.93 -3.54 14.16
CA ASN A 53 -11.67 -4.21 13.77
C ASN A 53 -11.01 -3.58 12.52
N LEU A 54 -11.77 -2.88 11.68
CA LEU A 54 -11.23 -2.15 10.53
C LEU A 54 -10.50 -0.87 10.96
N ILE A 55 -10.83 -0.28 12.12
CA ILE A 55 -10.28 1.01 12.56
C ILE A 55 -8.76 0.91 12.76
N GLN A 56 -8.27 -0.11 13.49
CA GLN A 56 -6.82 -0.26 13.71
C GLN A 56 -6.08 -0.57 12.40
N GLN A 57 -6.65 -1.43 11.55
CA GLN A 57 -6.04 -1.72 10.24
C GLN A 57 -6.05 -0.51 9.31
N GLN A 58 -7.04 0.36 9.42
CA GLN A 58 -7.08 1.63 8.68
C GLN A 58 -6.01 2.61 9.15
N GLU A 59 -5.73 2.70 10.45
CA GLU A 59 -4.64 3.54 10.96
C GLU A 59 -3.28 3.06 10.45
N GLU A 60 -3.00 1.76 10.53
CA GLU A 60 -1.75 1.19 10.01
C GLU A 60 -1.66 1.30 8.48
N ALA A 61 -2.76 1.08 7.76
CA ALA A 61 -2.83 1.29 6.32
C ALA A 61 -2.62 2.77 5.93
N GLN A 62 -3.13 3.71 6.74
CA GLN A 62 -2.95 5.14 6.53
C GLN A 62 -1.48 5.56 6.70
N GLN A 63 -0.79 4.98 7.68
CA GLN A 63 0.65 5.18 7.84
C GLN A 63 1.42 4.66 6.62
N LEU A 64 1.17 3.43 6.19
CA LEU A 64 1.81 2.86 5.02
C LEU A 64 1.51 3.66 3.73
N TYR A 65 0.27 4.11 3.55
CA TYR A 65 -0.13 4.96 2.43
C TYR A 65 0.71 6.24 2.38
N ASN A 66 0.90 6.89 3.53
CA ASN A 66 1.70 8.11 3.64
C ASN A 66 3.20 7.84 3.39
N ASP A 67 3.73 6.74 3.91
CA ASP A 67 5.12 6.32 3.66
C ASP A 67 5.37 6.13 2.15
N ILE A 68 4.47 5.43 1.46
CA ILE A 68 4.59 5.22 0.01
C ILE A 68 4.56 6.57 -0.74
N ARG A 69 3.62 7.45 -0.38
CA ARG A 69 3.45 8.76 -1.04
C ARG A 69 4.67 9.67 -0.88
N THR A 70 5.39 9.58 0.24
CA THR A 70 6.60 10.36 0.50
C THR A 70 7.85 9.78 -0.16
N ASN A 71 7.82 8.51 -0.58
CA ASN A 71 8.96 7.81 -1.20
C ASN A 71 8.95 7.85 -2.74
N PHE A 72 8.14 8.72 -3.35
CA PHE A 72 8.24 8.97 -4.79
C PHE A 72 9.55 9.65 -5.14
N LEU A 73 10.22 9.09 -6.15
CA LEU A 73 11.55 9.53 -6.59
C LEU A 73 11.44 10.36 -7.86
N ALA A 74 12.45 11.20 -8.13
CA ALA A 74 12.51 11.94 -9.39
C ALA A 74 12.62 10.99 -10.59
N CYS A 75 11.86 11.35 -11.62
CA CYS A 75 11.82 10.84 -12.98
C CYS A 75 12.19 11.99 -13.92
#